data_AF-A0A965GPX2-F1
#
_entry.id   AF-A0A965GPX2-F1
#
_cell.length_a   1.000
_cell.length_b   1.000
_cell.length_c   1.000
_cell.angle_alpha   90.00
_cell.angle_beta   90.00
_cell.angle_gamma   90.00
#
_symmetry.space_group_name_H-M   'P 1'
#
loop_
_entity.id
_entity.type
_entity.pdbx_description
1 polymer ?
#
loop_
_entity_poly.entity_id
_entity_poly.type
_entity_poly.pdbx_seq_one_letter_code
_entity_poly.pdbx_strand_id
1 'polypeptide(L)'
;LVGHSLGAFIILQYMEAVEMTESPRAVVMVGAPYKVAKPELRRLFLVDLDADVAIWKAKEFYVIHSKDDTLVPVDHGRKLAAFLKAKFIETESDGHFMDAEYPILLETIDTIATTPFEFAPGMSLPNDYENKAWADRIAPSSDRKPDWMT
;
A
#
# COMPACT_ATOMS: atom_id res chain seq x y z
N LEU A 1 8.02 8.30 -5.92
CA LEU A 1 7.33 8.72 -7.17
C LEU A 1 5.94 9.22 -6.78
N VAL A 2 5.47 10.31 -7.37
CA VAL A 2 4.12 10.86 -7.10
C VAL A 2 3.35 10.89 -8.41
N GLY A 3 2.20 10.22 -8.45
CA GLY A 3 1.32 10.15 -9.61
C GLY A 3 -0.05 10.67 -9.27
N HIS A 4 -0.50 11.67 -10.02
CA HIS A 4 -1.85 12.22 -9.92
C HIS A 4 -2.75 11.62 -10.99
N SER A 5 -3.97 11.22 -10.62
CA SER A 5 -4.98 10.68 -11.52
C SER A 5 -4.42 9.54 -12.38
N LEU A 6 -4.48 9.65 -13.71
CA LEU A 6 -3.90 8.68 -14.65
C LEU A 6 -2.37 8.56 -14.55
N GLY A 7 -1.67 9.60 -14.06
CA GLY A 7 -0.22 9.56 -13.83
C GLY A 7 0.21 8.47 -12.84
N ALA A 8 -0.68 8.08 -11.91
CA ALA A 8 -0.45 6.94 -11.02
C ALA A 8 -0.27 5.62 -11.81
N PHE A 9 -1.09 5.39 -12.83
CA PHE A 9 -0.99 4.18 -13.66
C PHE A 9 0.24 4.19 -14.54
N ILE A 10 0.60 5.36 -15.08
CA ILE A 10 1.84 5.50 -15.85
C ILE A 10 3.05 5.10 -15.01
N ILE A 11 3.08 5.47 -13.72
CA ILE A 11 4.14 5.05 -12.79
C ILE A 11 4.14 3.52 -12.61
N LEU A 12 2.98 2.89 -12.42
CA LEU A 12 2.90 1.45 -12.23
C LEU A 12 3.38 0.68 -13.47
N GLN A 13 2.94 1.11 -14.67
CA GLN A 13 3.41 0.55 -15.94
C GLN A 13 4.91 0.78 -16.14
N TYR A 14 5.40 1.96 -15.79
CA TYR A 14 6.83 2.27 -15.86
C TYR A 14 7.63 1.30 -14.98
N MET A 15 7.23 1.13 -13.71
CA MET A 15 7.90 0.23 -12.75
C MET A 15 7.89 -1.24 -13.18
N GLU A 16 6.82 -1.66 -13.87
CA GLU A 16 6.73 -3.00 -14.45
C GLU A 16 7.70 -3.15 -15.63
N ALA A 17 7.74 -2.17 -16.54
CA ALA A 17 8.53 -2.22 -17.76
C ALA A 17 10.04 -2.07 -17.55
N VAL A 18 10.46 -1.36 -16.50
CA VAL A 18 11.89 -1.12 -16.25
C VAL A 18 12.51 -2.17 -15.31
N GLU A 19 13.73 -2.57 -15.65
CA GLU A 19 14.61 -3.26 -14.72
C GLU A 19 15.21 -2.23 -13.76
N MET A 20 14.74 -2.23 -12.52
CA MET A 20 15.12 -1.23 -11.53
C MET A 20 16.41 -1.67 -10.84
N THR A 21 17.44 -0.81 -10.89
CA THR A 21 18.66 -1.03 -10.10
C THR A 21 18.42 -0.81 -8.61
N GLU A 22 17.45 0.04 -8.26
CA GLU A 22 17.00 0.28 -6.91
C GLU A 22 15.48 0.52 -6.86
N SER A 23 14.82 -0.02 -5.85
CA SER A 23 13.38 0.20 -5.62
C SER A 23 13.11 1.58 -5.03
N PRO A 24 12.10 2.34 -5.51
CA PRO A 24 11.76 3.62 -4.93
C PRO A 24 11.39 3.50 -3.45
N ARG A 25 11.73 4.53 -2.67
CA ARG A 25 11.33 4.64 -1.25
C ARG A 25 9.82 4.48 -1.07
N ALA A 26 9.06 5.16 -1.92
CA ALA A 26 7.60 5.12 -1.91
C ALA A 26 7.02 5.51 -3.27
N VAL A 27 5.80 5.03 -3.52
CA VAL A 27 4.91 5.48 -4.59
C VAL A 27 3.66 6.10 -3.96
N VAL A 28 3.37 7.35 -4.30
CA VAL A 28 2.20 8.10 -3.81
C VAL A 28 1.25 8.31 -4.98
N MET A 29 0.02 7.82 -4.85
CA MET A 29 -1.02 7.88 -5.87
C MET A 29 -2.14 8.78 -5.39
N VAL A 30 -2.40 9.87 -6.10
CA VAL A 30 -3.34 10.92 -5.70
C VAL A 30 -4.53 10.92 -6.65
N GLY A 31 -5.75 10.72 -6.14
CA GLY A 31 -6.98 10.71 -6.96
C GLY A 31 -6.98 9.64 -8.07
N ALA A 32 -6.30 8.51 -7.85
CA ALA A 32 -6.02 7.54 -8.90
C ALA A 32 -7.24 6.62 -9.20
N PRO A 33 -7.61 6.41 -10.48
CA PRO A 33 -8.76 5.59 -10.83
C PRO A 33 -8.42 4.09 -10.91
N TYR A 34 -8.91 3.25 -9.99
CA TYR A 34 -8.71 1.79 -10.06
C TYR A 34 -9.09 1.13 -11.41
N LYS A 35 -10.13 1.64 -12.08
CA LYS A 35 -10.54 1.24 -13.43
C LYS A 35 -11.05 2.45 -14.21
N VAL A 36 -10.97 2.41 -15.54
CA VAL A 36 -11.61 3.41 -16.42
C VAL A 36 -12.69 2.77 -17.28
N ALA A 37 -13.83 3.46 -17.40
CA ALA A 37 -14.91 3.04 -18.28
C ALA A 37 -14.64 3.38 -19.75
N LYS A 38 -13.93 4.51 -20.00
CA LYS A 38 -13.69 5.07 -21.33
C LYS A 38 -12.83 4.12 -22.18
N PRO A 39 -13.33 3.63 -23.32
CA PRO A 39 -12.62 2.68 -24.19
C PRO A 39 -11.23 3.17 -24.63
N GLU A 40 -11.10 4.47 -24.90
CA GLU A 40 -9.83 5.11 -25.31
C GLU A 40 -8.75 5.01 -24.24
N LEU A 41 -9.15 5.10 -22.97
CA LEU A 41 -8.23 5.01 -21.84
C LEU A 41 -7.95 3.57 -21.44
N ARG A 42 -8.74 2.58 -21.88
CA ARG A 42 -8.50 1.16 -21.55
C ARG A 42 -7.11 0.69 -21.94
N ARG A 43 -6.46 1.33 -22.93
CA ARG A 43 -5.09 1.02 -23.31
C ARG A 43 -4.05 1.30 -22.22
N LEU A 44 -4.36 2.22 -21.31
CA LEU A 44 -3.58 2.49 -20.09
C LEU A 44 -3.82 1.44 -18.99
N PHE A 45 -4.78 0.53 -19.20
CA PHE A 45 -5.18 -0.54 -18.28
C PHE A 45 -5.09 -1.91 -18.97
N LEU A 46 -4.47 -1.99 -20.16
CA LEU A 46 -4.39 -3.20 -20.98
C LEU A 46 -3.35 -4.22 -20.48
N VAL A 47 -2.56 -3.84 -19.47
CA VAL A 47 -1.72 -4.78 -18.75
C VAL A 47 -2.48 -5.10 -17.47
N ASP A 48 -2.83 -6.38 -17.29
CA ASP A 48 -3.22 -6.90 -15.98
C ASP A 48 -2.00 -6.69 -15.09
N LEU A 49 -1.93 -5.52 -14.44
CA LEU A 49 -0.84 -5.16 -13.56
C LEU A 49 -0.75 -6.27 -12.53
N ASP A 50 0.31 -7.06 -12.58
CA ASP A 50 0.48 -8.15 -11.64
C ASP A 50 0.73 -7.54 -10.26
N ALA A 51 -0.29 -7.56 -9.40
CA ALA A 51 -0.24 -6.99 -8.05
C ALA A 51 0.91 -7.60 -7.25
N ASP A 52 1.14 -8.91 -7.45
CA ASP A 52 2.16 -9.64 -6.73
C ASP A 52 3.54 -9.15 -7.16
N VAL A 53 3.74 -8.74 -8.40
CA VAL A 53 5.00 -8.12 -8.87
C VAL A 53 5.10 -6.65 -8.46
N ALA A 54 4.02 -5.88 -8.61
CA ALA A 54 4.00 -4.45 -8.36
C ALA A 54 4.32 -4.10 -6.90
N ILE A 55 3.81 -4.89 -5.95
CA ILE A 55 4.04 -4.67 -4.51
C ILE A 55 5.54 -4.77 -4.15
N TRP A 56 6.33 -5.60 -4.84
CA TRP A 56 7.78 -5.73 -4.54
C TRP A 56 8.65 -4.66 -5.21
N LYS A 57 8.11 -3.88 -6.15
CA LYS A 57 8.87 -2.89 -6.92
C LYS A 57 9.10 -1.58 -6.17
N ALA A 58 8.38 -1.30 -5.09
CA ALA A 58 8.64 -0.17 -4.20
C ALA A 58 8.55 -0.61 -2.73
N LYS A 59 9.20 0.15 -1.84
CA LYS A 59 9.21 -0.19 -0.41
C LYS A 59 7.89 0.14 0.28
N GLU A 60 7.19 1.18 -0.18
CA GLU A 60 5.91 1.61 0.36
C GLU A 60 4.99 2.15 -0.73
N PHE A 61 3.69 1.99 -0.53
CA PHE A 61 2.65 2.57 -1.37
C PHE A 61 1.71 3.42 -0.52
N TYR A 62 1.30 4.56 -1.07
CA TYR A 62 0.31 5.46 -0.50
C TYR A 62 -0.76 5.76 -1.54
N VAL A 63 -2.02 5.75 -1.12
CA VAL A 63 -3.15 6.20 -1.92
C VAL A 63 -3.81 7.34 -1.15
N ILE A 64 -3.88 8.51 -1.77
CA ILE A 64 -4.51 9.71 -1.23
C ILE A 64 -5.72 10.01 -2.10
N HIS A 65 -6.91 10.08 -1.50
CA HIS A 65 -8.16 10.24 -2.25
C HIS A 65 -9.17 11.07 -1.46
N SER A 66 -9.84 12.00 -2.13
CA SER A 66 -10.91 12.80 -1.52
C SER A 66 -12.26 12.10 -1.61
N LYS A 67 -13.09 12.22 -0.58
CA LYS A 67 -14.47 11.71 -0.58
C LYS A 67 -15.35 12.43 -1.61
N ASP A 68 -15.10 13.72 -1.83
CA ASP A 68 -15.86 14.57 -2.75
C ASP A 68 -15.28 14.61 -4.17
N ASP A 69 -14.34 13.71 -4.51
CA ASP A 69 -13.82 13.59 -5.87
C ASP A 69 -14.94 13.22 -6.86
N THR A 70 -15.33 14.20 -7.68
CA THR A 70 -16.41 14.07 -8.66
C THR A 70 -15.98 13.37 -9.95
N LEU A 71 -14.68 13.23 -10.20
CA LEU A 71 -14.14 12.59 -11.40
C LEU A 71 -13.84 11.12 -11.16
N VAL A 72 -13.31 10.79 -10.00
CA VAL A 72 -12.93 9.44 -9.60
C VAL A 72 -13.50 9.15 -8.22
N PRO A 73 -14.57 8.34 -8.10
CA PRO A 73 -15.17 8.03 -6.81
C PRO A 73 -14.15 7.41 -5.84
N VAL A 74 -14.22 7.79 -4.56
CA VAL A 74 -13.28 7.38 -3.49
C VAL A 74 -13.11 5.86 -3.35
N ASP A 75 -14.13 5.08 -3.73
CA ASP A 75 -14.07 3.61 -3.78
C ASP A 75 -12.95 3.08 -4.69
N HIS A 76 -12.54 3.84 -5.69
CA HIS A 76 -11.38 3.51 -6.52
C HIS A 76 -10.10 3.57 -5.71
N GLY A 77 -9.88 4.64 -4.94
CA GLY A 77 -8.74 4.76 -4.05
C GLY A 77 -8.69 3.63 -3.02
N ARG A 78 -9.83 3.31 -2.39
CA ARG A 78 -9.94 2.19 -1.43
C ARG A 78 -9.57 0.84 -2.05
N LYS A 79 -10.07 0.56 -3.26
CA LYS A 79 -9.74 -0.68 -4.00
C LYS A 79 -8.27 -0.75 -4.39
N LEU A 80 -7.71 0.37 -4.86
CA LEU A 80 -6.31 0.45 -5.24
C LEU A 80 -5.40 0.26 -4.02
N ALA A 81 -5.77 0.83 -2.88
CA ALA A 81 -5.03 0.66 -1.64
C ALA A 81 -5.05 -0.80 -1.16
N ALA A 82 -6.22 -1.45 -1.19
CA ALA A 82 -6.32 -2.87 -0.87
C ALA A 82 -5.49 -3.74 -1.83
N PHE A 83 -5.55 -3.44 -3.14
CA PHE A 83 -4.84 -4.17 -4.18
C PHE A 83 -3.32 -4.08 -4.04
N LEU A 84 -2.79 -2.90 -3.73
CA LEU A 84 -1.34 -2.66 -3.59
C LEU A 84 -0.83 -2.76 -2.15
N LYS A 85 -1.68 -3.15 -1.19
CA LYS A 85 -1.40 -3.10 0.25
C LYS A 85 -0.86 -1.72 0.69
N ALA A 86 -1.40 -0.66 0.09
CA ALA A 86 -0.98 0.71 0.32
C ALA A 86 -1.61 1.29 1.58
N LYS A 87 -0.95 2.29 2.18
CA LYS A 87 -1.57 3.15 3.19
C LYS A 87 -2.60 4.05 2.50
N PHE A 88 -3.85 3.98 2.95
CA PHE A 88 -4.94 4.80 2.41
C PHE A 88 -5.13 6.05 3.28
N ILE A 89 -5.06 7.22 2.66
CA ILE A 89 -5.29 8.53 3.26
C ILE A 89 -6.52 9.11 2.57
N GLU A 90 -7.59 9.27 3.34
CA GLU A 90 -8.85 9.81 2.85
C GLU A 90 -8.98 11.26 3.31
N THR A 91 -9.31 12.16 2.39
CA THR A 91 -9.61 13.57 2.70
C THR A 91 -11.08 13.87 2.48
N GLU A 92 -11.61 14.90 3.16
CA GLU A 92 -13.04 15.20 3.10
C GLU A 92 -13.42 16.05 1.88
N SER A 93 -12.58 17.01 1.49
CA SER A 93 -12.97 18.09 0.58
C SER A 93 -11.83 18.64 -0.30
N ASP A 94 -11.01 17.78 -0.89
CA ASP A 94 -9.94 18.17 -1.83
C ASP A 94 -10.29 17.92 -3.31
N GLY A 95 -11.54 17.53 -3.60
CA GLY A 95 -12.02 17.22 -4.95
C GLY A 95 -11.09 16.24 -5.67
N HIS A 96 -10.72 16.56 -6.91
CA HIS A 96 -9.78 15.76 -7.70
C HIS A 96 -8.32 16.25 -7.60
N PHE A 97 -7.95 16.99 -6.55
CA PHE A 97 -6.59 17.51 -6.35
C PHE A 97 -6.07 18.39 -7.51
N MET A 98 -6.86 19.36 -7.96
CA MET A 98 -6.56 20.23 -9.13
C MET A 98 -6.12 21.66 -8.76
N ASP A 99 -6.12 22.01 -7.48
CA ASP A 99 -5.68 23.31 -6.98
C ASP A 99 -4.16 23.38 -6.87
N ALA A 100 -3.66 24.58 -6.53
CA ALA A 100 -2.22 24.82 -6.46
C ALA A 100 -1.53 24.14 -5.25
N GLU A 101 -2.26 23.93 -4.15
CA GLU A 101 -1.68 23.55 -2.87
C GLU A 101 -2.52 22.49 -2.15
N TYR A 102 -1.84 21.46 -1.64
CA TYR A 102 -2.43 20.40 -0.82
C TYR A 102 -1.48 20.05 0.32
N PRO A 103 -1.64 20.64 1.52
CA PRO A 103 -0.78 20.38 2.67
C PRO A 103 -0.64 18.89 2.99
N ILE A 104 -1.72 18.12 2.83
CA ILE A 104 -1.72 16.66 3.05
C ILE A 104 -0.69 15.92 2.18
N LEU A 105 -0.44 16.38 0.95
CA LEU A 105 0.57 15.77 0.07
C LEU A 105 1.98 16.03 0.61
N LEU A 106 2.25 17.28 1.02
CA LEU A 106 3.52 17.67 1.62
C LEU A 106 3.78 16.90 2.91
N GLU A 107 2.81 16.89 3.83
CA GLU A 107 2.90 16.15 5.09
C GLU A 107 3.14 14.66 4.90
N THR A 108 2.50 14.07 3.89
CA THR A 108 2.71 12.65 3.55
C THR A 108 4.14 12.43 3.04
N ILE A 109 4.63 13.29 2.16
CA ILE A 109 5.99 13.19 1.60
C ILE A 109 7.04 13.38 2.71
N ASP A 110 6.86 14.36 3.57
CA ASP A 110 7.76 14.62 4.70
C ASP A 110 7.77 13.41 5.65
N THR A 111 6.60 12.87 5.98
CA THR A 111 6.50 11.64 6.78
C THR A 111 7.27 10.48 6.15
N ILE A 112 7.12 10.26 4.84
CA ILE A 112 7.85 9.21 4.11
C ILE A 112 9.37 9.45 4.19
N ALA A 113 9.80 10.70 4.05
CA ALA A 113 11.21 11.07 4.05
C ALA A 113 11.85 10.92 5.44
N THR A 114 11.11 11.21 6.51
CA THR A 114 11.61 11.14 7.89
C THR A 114 11.41 9.79 8.54
N THR A 115 10.54 8.92 8.01
CA THR A 115 10.32 7.59 8.57
C THR A 115 11.53 6.70 8.29
N PRO A 116 12.27 6.26 9.32
CA PRO A 116 13.42 5.39 9.14
C PRO A 116 12.99 4.03 8.58
N PHE A 117 13.87 3.38 7.82
CA PHE A 117 13.65 2.00 7.42
C PHE A 117 13.68 1.11 8.67
N GLU A 118 12.56 0.50 9.03
CA GLU A 118 12.47 -0.41 10.18
C GLU A 118 13.44 -1.60 10.06
N PHE A 119 13.81 -1.99 8.84
CA PHE A 119 14.80 -3.05 8.59
C PHE A 119 15.72 -2.67 7.43
N ALA A 120 17.02 -2.58 7.69
CA ALA A 120 18.02 -2.49 6.63
C ALA A 120 18.19 -3.86 5.94
N PRO A 121 18.53 -3.92 4.64
CA PRO A 121 18.86 -5.18 3.97
C PRO A 121 19.94 -5.95 4.77
N GLY A 122 19.62 -7.17 5.20
CA GLY A 122 20.51 -8.00 6.02
C GLY A 122 20.25 -7.94 7.53
N MET A 123 19.29 -7.15 8.02
CA MET A 123 18.82 -7.28 9.41
C MET A 123 18.01 -8.56 9.57
N SER A 124 18.48 -9.46 10.44
CA SER A 124 17.71 -10.61 10.91
C SER A 124 16.47 -10.12 11.66
N LEU A 125 15.31 -10.69 11.33
CA LEU A 125 14.12 -10.53 12.17
C LEU A 125 14.41 -11.15 13.56
N PRO A 126 13.86 -10.58 14.64
CA PRO A 126 13.84 -11.26 15.93
C PRO A 126 13.27 -12.66 15.73
N ASN A 127 13.99 -13.66 16.23
CA ASN A 127 13.55 -15.04 16.16
C ASN A 127 12.39 -15.23 17.15
N ASP A 128 11.15 -15.14 16.66
CA ASP A 128 9.96 -15.31 17.49
C ASP A 128 9.88 -16.70 18.17
N TYR A 129 10.67 -17.69 17.72
CA TYR A 129 10.79 -19.00 18.37
C TYR A 129 11.72 -19.03 19.59
N GLU A 130 12.57 -18.01 19.80
CA GLU A 130 13.43 -17.91 20.99
C GLU A 130 12.67 -17.39 22.22
N ASN A 131 11.53 -16.72 22.01
CA ASN A 131 10.70 -16.23 23.09
C ASN A 131 9.80 -17.36 23.62
N LYS A 132 10.33 -18.17 24.55
CA LYS A 132 9.68 -19.36 25.15
C LYS A 132 8.35 -19.10 25.87
N ALA A 133 7.86 -17.87 25.94
CA ALA A 133 6.55 -17.53 26.53
C ALA A 133 5.36 -18.29 25.89
N TRP A 134 5.51 -18.80 24.66
CA TRP A 134 4.51 -19.67 24.06
C TRP A 134 4.54 -21.10 24.61
N ALA A 135 5.71 -21.63 25.01
CA ALA A 135 5.85 -23.01 25.50
C ALA A 135 5.15 -23.20 26.86
N ASP A 136 5.19 -22.19 27.72
CA ASP A 136 4.56 -22.22 29.05
C ASP A 136 3.03 -22.13 28.99
N ARG A 137 2.45 -21.66 27.87
CA ARG A 137 0.99 -21.55 27.68
C ARG A 137 0.33 -22.83 27.16
N ILE A 138 1.11 -23.77 26.61
CA ILE A 138 0.60 -25.00 25.96
C ILE A 138 1.07 -26.26 26.72
N ALA A 139 1.93 -26.12 27.73
CA ALA A 139 2.30 -27.22 28.60
C ALA A 139 1.04 -27.72 29.36
N PRO A 140 0.59 -28.98 29.13
CA PRO A 140 -0.51 -29.54 29.90
C PRO A 140 -0.06 -29.71 31.35
N SER A 141 -0.82 -29.17 32.31
CA SER A 141 -0.60 -29.50 33.72
C SER A 141 -0.79 -31.00 33.90
N SER A 142 0.22 -31.70 34.41
CA SER A 142 0.22 -33.16 34.63
C SER A 142 -0.90 -33.67 35.55
N ASP A 143 -1.64 -32.76 36.20
CA ASP A 143 -2.57 -33.08 37.28
C ASP A 143 -4.05 -32.93 36.92
N ARG A 144 -4.40 -32.70 35.64
CA ARG A 144 -5.80 -32.73 35.18
C ARG A 144 -6.07 -33.90 34.24
N LYS A 145 -6.84 -34.88 34.72
CA LYS A 145 -7.50 -35.85 33.83
C LYS A 145 -8.54 -35.10 32.99
N PRO A 146 -8.62 -35.35 31.68
CA PRO A 146 -9.60 -34.69 30.82
C PRO A 146 -11.03 -35.17 31.14
N ASP A 147 -11.99 -34.24 31.07
CA ASP A 147 -13.39 -34.38 31.52
C ASP A 147 -14.23 -35.47 30.83
N TRP A 148 -13.69 -36.18 29.83
CA TRP A 148 -14.38 -37.30 29.17
C TRP A 148 -14.16 -38.65 29.86
N MET A 149 -13.42 -38.67 30.98
CA MET A 149 -13.13 -39.87 31.78
C MET A 149 -13.88 -39.92 33.12
N THR A 150 -15.01 -39.22 33.26
CA THR A 150 -15.99 -39.36 34.36
C THR A 150 -17.40 -39.46 33.83
#